data_AF-A0A0B5QMG2-F1
#
_entry.id   AF-A0A0B5QMG2-F1
#
_cell.length_a   1.000
_cell.length_b   1.000
_cell.length_c   1.000
_cell.angle_alpha   90.00
_cell.angle_beta   90.00
_cell.angle_gamma   90.00
#
_symmetry.space_group_name_H-M   'P 1'
#
loop_
_entity.id
_entity.type
_entity.pdbx_description
1 polymer ?
#
loop_
_entity_poly.entity_id
_entity_poly.type
_entity_poly.pdbx_seq_one_letter_code
_entity_poly.pdbx_strand_id
1 'polypeptide(L)'
;MIKSILSKLFGIKQEVKTEDNKIVCGCFKITEQDLRNAINNGASSFEEVQAITKVGTGCGRCVNGNKDLVSRLLLDKKIDENQVVCGCFKVTVQDLANAIKNGAKSFEEVQVITKVGTGCGNCVESNKELVKQLLAR
;
A
#
# COMPACT_ATOMS: atom_id res chain seq x y z
N MET A 1 -7.99 -36.44 -18.60
CA MET A 1 -6.56 -36.37 -18.23
C MET A 1 -5.81 -35.20 -18.91
N ILE A 2 -6.47 -34.06 -19.19
CA ILE A 2 -5.84 -32.86 -19.80
C ILE A 2 -5.91 -31.63 -18.86
N LYS A 3 -6.67 -31.70 -17.76
CA LYS A 3 -6.70 -30.65 -16.72
C LYS A 3 -5.37 -30.47 -15.94
N SER A 4 -4.37 -31.33 -16.18
CA SER A 4 -3.11 -31.36 -15.40
C SER A 4 -1.93 -30.62 -16.03
N ILE A 5 -2.09 -30.03 -17.23
CA ILE A 5 -1.00 -29.34 -17.94
C ILE A 5 -1.15 -27.82 -17.85
N LEU A 6 -2.39 -27.31 -17.81
CA LEU A 6 -2.66 -25.86 -17.70
C LEU A 6 -2.29 -25.26 -16.33
N SER A 7 -2.18 -26.09 -15.29
CA SER A 7 -1.78 -25.65 -13.94
C SER A 7 -0.28 -25.34 -13.80
N LYS A 8 0.56 -25.64 -14.80
CA LYS A 8 2.00 -25.36 -14.78
C LYS A 8 2.42 -24.09 -15.53
N LEU A 9 1.50 -23.44 -16.28
CA LEU A 9 1.82 -22.28 -17.13
C LEU A 9 1.27 -20.95 -16.60
N PHE A 10 0.24 -20.98 -15.76
CA PHE A 10 -0.20 -19.83 -15.00
C PHE A 10 0.02 -20.14 -13.53
N GLY A 11 1.14 -19.66 -13.00
CA GLY A 11 1.39 -19.63 -11.58
C GLY A 11 0.14 -19.11 -10.89
N ILE A 12 -0.45 -19.99 -10.07
CA ILE A 12 -1.56 -19.70 -9.19
C ILE A 12 -1.19 -18.40 -8.46
N LYS A 13 -1.82 -17.28 -8.86
CA LYS A 13 -1.70 -16.01 -8.14
C LYS A 13 -2.19 -16.31 -6.73
N GLN A 14 -1.25 -16.47 -5.80
CA GLN A 14 -1.57 -16.46 -4.39
C GLN A 14 -2.31 -15.14 -4.14
N GLU A 15 -3.55 -15.24 -3.68
CA GLU A 15 -4.22 -14.11 -3.06
C GLU A 15 -3.33 -13.63 -1.91
N VAL A 16 -2.74 -12.46 -2.07
CA VAL A 16 -2.04 -11.78 -0.98
C VAL A 16 -3.12 -11.38 0.01
N LYS A 17 -3.38 -12.24 1.00
CA LYS A 17 -4.03 -11.82 2.23
C LYS A 17 -3.05 -10.88 2.92
N THR A 18 -3.42 -9.62 3.09
CA THR A 18 -2.81 -8.79 4.11
C THR A 18 -3.04 -9.49 5.43
N GLU A 19 -1.99 -10.07 6.02
CA GLU A 19 -2.10 -10.68 7.33
C GLU A 19 -2.16 -9.56 8.37
N ASP A 20 -3.34 -8.98 8.54
CA ASP A 20 -3.65 -7.95 9.55
C ASP A 20 -3.23 -8.41 10.97
N ASN A 21 -3.10 -9.72 11.18
CA ASN A 21 -2.68 -10.36 12.42
C ASN A 21 -1.15 -10.53 12.58
N LYS A 22 -0.31 -9.99 11.68
CA LYS A 22 1.15 -10.08 11.81
C LYS A 22 1.63 -9.36 13.07
N ILE A 23 2.29 -10.07 13.97
CA ILE A 23 2.91 -9.49 15.17
C ILE A 23 4.13 -8.67 14.76
N VAL A 24 4.10 -7.37 15.02
CA VAL A 24 5.17 -6.40 14.73
C VAL A 24 5.97 -6.02 15.98
N CYS A 25 5.46 -6.33 17.18
CA CYS A 25 6.20 -6.23 18.44
C CYS A 25 6.00 -7.47 19.32
N GLY A 26 7.07 -8.22 19.54
CA GLY A 26 7.01 -9.43 20.36
C GLY A 26 6.80 -9.20 21.86
N CYS A 27 7.20 -8.05 22.41
CA CYS A 27 7.12 -7.75 23.86
C CYS A 27 5.67 -7.61 24.34
N PHE A 28 4.87 -6.85 23.60
CA PHE A 28 3.47 -6.56 23.96
C PHE A 28 2.47 -7.21 23.00
N LYS A 29 2.96 -8.10 22.11
CA LYS A 29 2.15 -8.81 21.10
C LYS A 29 1.34 -7.88 20.19
N ILE A 30 1.89 -6.69 19.89
CA ILE A 30 1.26 -5.71 19.02
C ILE A 30 1.30 -6.21 17.58
N THR A 31 0.16 -6.14 16.91
CA THR A 31 -0.04 -6.50 15.51
C THR A 31 0.04 -5.26 14.60
N GLU A 32 0.19 -5.48 13.30
CA GLU A 32 0.06 -4.38 12.33
C GLU A 32 -1.34 -3.73 12.39
N GLN A 33 -2.40 -4.53 12.59
CA GLN A 33 -3.75 -4.00 12.75
C GLN A 33 -3.88 -3.05 13.94
N ASP A 34 -3.19 -3.31 15.06
CA ASP A 34 -3.17 -2.40 16.21
C ASP A 34 -2.58 -1.03 15.84
N LEU A 35 -1.52 -1.01 15.02
CA LEU A 35 -0.94 0.24 14.52
C LEU A 35 -1.91 0.99 13.60
N ARG A 36 -2.57 0.26 12.68
CA ARG A 36 -3.59 0.81 11.78
C ARG A 36 -4.76 1.40 12.57
N ASN A 37 -5.22 0.70 13.60
CA ASN A 37 -6.28 1.17 14.48
C ASN A 37 -5.88 2.46 15.22
N ALA A 38 -4.66 2.53 15.76
CA ALA A 38 -4.16 3.75 16.42
C ALA A 38 -4.14 4.95 15.45
N ILE A 39 -3.67 4.75 14.22
CA ILE A 39 -3.62 5.78 13.17
C ILE A 39 -5.04 6.21 12.73
N ASN A 40 -5.96 5.26 12.58
CA ASN A 40 -7.36 5.53 12.25
C ASN A 40 -8.06 6.31 13.37
N ASN A 41 -7.69 6.05 14.63
CA ASN A 41 -8.19 6.76 15.81
C ASN A 41 -7.49 8.10 16.06
N GLY A 42 -6.63 8.57 15.14
CA GLY A 42 -6.09 9.92 15.14
C GLY A 42 -4.59 10.04 15.38
N ALA A 43 -3.87 8.95 15.68
CA ALA A 43 -2.42 9.01 15.80
C ALA A 43 -1.79 9.45 14.48
N SER A 44 -0.89 10.42 14.57
CA SER A 44 -0.28 11.11 13.43
C SER A 44 1.25 11.05 13.41
N SER A 45 1.85 10.43 14.43
CA SER A 45 3.29 10.25 14.60
C SER A 45 3.61 8.85 15.16
N PHE A 46 4.86 8.41 15.03
CA PHE A 46 5.30 7.16 15.65
C PHE A 46 5.15 7.22 17.17
N GLU A 47 5.52 8.34 17.78
CA GLU A 47 5.45 8.59 19.21
C GLU A 47 4.02 8.49 19.75
N GLU A 48 3.03 9.03 19.04
CA GLU A 48 1.61 8.87 19.39
C GLU A 48 1.16 7.42 19.28
N VAL A 49 1.58 6.70 18.23
CA VAL A 49 1.30 5.27 18.09
C VAL A 49 1.95 4.48 19.23
N GLN A 50 3.17 4.83 19.66
CA GLN A 50 3.81 4.22 20.83
C GLN A 50 3.04 4.50 22.12
N ALA A 51 2.53 5.73 22.31
CA ALA A 51 1.77 6.09 23.50
C ALA A 51 0.50 5.23 23.65
N ILE A 52 -0.20 4.98 22.53
CA ILE A 52 -1.44 4.20 22.45
C ILE A 52 -1.17 2.69 22.56
N THR A 53 -0.23 2.16 21.75
CA THR A 53 -0.06 0.71 21.57
C THR A 53 1.07 0.09 22.39
N LYS A 54 1.98 0.90 22.96
CA LYS A 54 3.24 0.46 23.58
C LYS A 54 4.25 -0.17 22.61
N VAL A 55 4.04 -0.06 21.30
CA VAL A 55 5.00 -0.55 20.30
C VAL A 55 6.40 0.05 20.56
N GLY A 56 7.44 -0.80 20.57
CA GLY A 56 8.82 -0.36 20.74
C GLY A 56 9.23 0.10 22.13
N THR A 57 8.33 0.16 23.14
CA THR A 57 8.66 0.65 24.49
C THR A 57 9.20 -0.42 25.45
N GLY A 58 9.36 -1.66 24.96
CA GLY A 58 9.89 -2.81 25.72
C GLY A 58 11.39 -2.98 25.50
N CYS A 59 11.78 -4.05 24.81
CA CYS A 59 13.20 -4.35 24.52
C CYS A 59 13.85 -3.52 23.40
N GLY A 60 13.12 -2.60 22.76
CA GLY A 60 13.64 -1.72 21.70
C GLY A 60 13.93 -2.36 20.33
N ARG A 61 14.05 -3.70 20.22
CA ARG A 61 14.45 -4.40 18.98
C ARG A 61 13.60 -4.10 17.74
N CYS A 62 12.33 -3.77 17.92
CA CYS A 62 11.40 -3.53 16.82
C CYS A 62 11.23 -2.04 16.48
N VAL A 63 11.91 -1.11 17.18
CA VAL A 63 11.67 0.34 17.06
C VAL A 63 11.89 0.83 15.63
N ASN A 64 13.04 0.57 15.02
CA ASN A 64 13.34 1.06 13.68
C ASN A 64 12.36 0.51 12.63
N GLY A 65 12.10 -0.81 12.65
CA GLY A 65 11.14 -1.41 11.73
C GLY A 65 9.72 -0.89 11.90
N ASN A 66 9.29 -0.58 13.14
CA ASN A 66 7.96 -0.01 13.36
C ASN A 66 7.90 1.49 13.07
N LYS A 67 9.01 2.25 13.17
CA LYS A 67 9.08 3.63 12.66
C LYS A 67 8.82 3.68 11.17
N ASP A 68 9.49 2.81 10.41
CA ASP A 68 9.32 2.72 8.96
C ASP A 68 7.90 2.26 8.59
N LEU A 69 7.38 1.25 9.31
CA LEU A 69 6.02 0.76 9.10
C LEU A 69 4.97 1.84 9.40
N VAL A 70 5.02 2.48 10.56
CA VAL A 70 4.07 3.56 10.93
C VAL A 70 4.16 4.71 9.95
N SER A 71 5.37 5.10 9.51
CA SER A 71 5.54 6.12 8.48
C SER A 71 4.82 5.75 7.18
N ARG A 72 4.93 4.49 6.74
CA ARG A 72 4.21 3.99 5.55
C ARG A 72 2.70 3.99 5.76
N LEU A 73 2.21 3.48 6.88
CA LEU A 73 0.78 3.43 7.21
C LEU A 73 0.16 4.84 7.27
N LEU A 74 0.90 5.82 7.79
CA LEU A 74 0.47 7.23 7.82
C LEU A 74 0.39 7.85 6.43
N LEU A 75 1.33 7.52 5.54
CA LEU A 75 1.28 7.93 4.13
C LEU A 75 0.10 7.28 3.41
N ASP A 76 -0.12 5.99 3.65
CA ASP A 76 -1.23 5.25 3.05
C ASP A 76 -2.59 5.82 3.43
N LYS A 77 -2.76 6.23 4.70
CA LYS A 77 -3.97 6.90 5.19
C LYS A 77 -4.28 8.22 4.47
N LYS A 78 -3.26 8.91 3.95
CA LYS A 78 -3.42 10.20 3.27
C LYS A 78 -3.89 10.07 1.82
N ILE A 79 -3.84 8.86 1.25
CA ILE A 79 -4.24 8.62 -0.13
C ILE A 79 -5.76 8.43 -0.16
N ASP A 80 -6.46 9.42 -0.73
CA ASP A 80 -7.88 9.33 -1.04
C ASP A 80 -8.09 8.57 -2.36
N GLU A 81 -8.67 7.38 -2.28
CA GLU A 81 -8.91 6.51 -3.43
C GLU A 81 -9.81 7.18 -4.50
N ASN A 82 -10.69 8.10 -4.10
CA ASN A 82 -11.62 8.78 -5.00
C ASN A 82 -11.02 10.02 -5.67
N GLN A 83 -9.82 10.45 -5.28
CA GLN A 83 -9.18 11.63 -5.84
C GLN A 83 -8.93 11.43 -7.34
N VAL A 84 -9.40 12.38 -8.17
CA VAL A 84 -9.07 12.44 -9.59
C VAL A 84 -7.63 12.94 -9.75
N VAL A 85 -6.77 12.09 -10.33
CA VAL A 85 -5.34 12.34 -10.52
C VAL A 85 -4.97 12.65 -11.98
N CYS A 86 -5.90 12.44 -12.91
CA CYS A 86 -5.78 12.87 -14.31
C CYS A 86 -7.04 13.56 -14.80
N GLY A 87 -6.97 14.86 -15.08
CA GLY A 87 -8.11 15.64 -15.57
C GLY A 87 -8.58 15.26 -16.99
N CYS A 88 -7.66 14.83 -17.87
CA CYS A 88 -7.94 14.54 -19.28
C CYS A 88 -8.84 13.31 -19.46
N PHE A 89 -8.57 12.24 -18.70
CA PHE A 89 -9.28 10.97 -18.81
C PHE A 89 -10.07 10.61 -17.54
N LYS A 90 -10.14 11.54 -16.57
CA LYS A 90 -10.82 11.37 -15.28
C LYS A 90 -10.33 10.15 -14.47
N VAL A 91 -9.05 9.82 -14.60
CA VAL A 91 -8.42 8.72 -13.84
C VAL A 91 -8.37 9.10 -12.36
N THR A 92 -8.78 8.17 -11.50
CA THR A 92 -8.74 8.26 -10.04
C THR A 92 -7.56 7.47 -9.46
N VAL A 93 -7.23 7.70 -8.18
CA VAL A 93 -6.26 6.85 -7.46
C VAL A 93 -6.72 5.39 -7.47
N GLN A 94 -8.01 5.13 -7.28
CA GLN A 94 -8.59 3.79 -7.35
C GLN A 94 -8.32 3.09 -8.69
N ASP A 95 -8.38 3.82 -9.82
CA ASP A 95 -8.08 3.27 -11.13
C ASP A 95 -6.62 2.83 -11.24
N LEU A 96 -5.69 3.63 -10.70
CA LEU A 96 -4.26 3.26 -10.65
C LEU A 96 -4.05 2.02 -9.76
N ALA A 97 -4.67 2.00 -8.58
CA ALA A 97 -4.60 0.88 -7.64
C ALA A 97 -5.17 -0.41 -8.27
N ASN A 98 -6.29 -0.30 -9.00
CA ASN A 98 -6.89 -1.42 -9.72
C ASN A 98 -5.99 -1.93 -10.85
N ALA A 99 -5.34 -1.04 -11.60
CA ALA A 99 -4.38 -1.43 -12.64
C ALA A 99 -3.21 -2.24 -12.04
N ILE A 100 -2.65 -1.78 -10.92
CA ILE A 100 -1.58 -2.47 -10.18
C ILE A 100 -2.05 -3.84 -9.66
N LYS A 101 -3.23 -3.87 -9.01
CA LYS A 101 -3.85 -5.11 -8.51
C LYS A 101 -4.08 -6.13 -9.63
N ASN A 102 -4.44 -5.66 -10.82
CA ASN A 102 -4.65 -6.49 -12.00
C ASN A 102 -3.33 -6.98 -12.63
N GLY A 103 -2.21 -6.32 -12.35
CA GLY A 103 -0.89 -6.85 -12.66
C GLY A 103 0.15 -5.82 -13.08
N ALA A 104 -0.21 -4.55 -13.26
CA ALA A 104 0.74 -3.52 -13.67
C ALA A 104 1.88 -3.38 -12.64
N LYS A 105 3.13 -3.40 -13.12
CA LYS A 105 4.35 -3.33 -12.30
C LYS A 105 5.19 -2.07 -12.52
N SER A 106 4.75 -1.20 -13.43
CA SER A 106 5.43 0.04 -13.78
C SER A 106 4.43 1.16 -14.03
N PHE A 107 4.90 2.40 -13.98
CA PHE A 107 4.07 3.55 -14.37
C PHE A 107 3.58 3.39 -15.80
N GLU A 108 4.46 2.97 -16.69
CA GLU A 108 4.20 2.76 -18.12
C GLU A 108 3.08 1.73 -18.35
N GLU A 109 3.08 0.61 -17.64
CA GLU A 109 1.99 -0.37 -17.69
C GLU A 109 0.66 0.20 -17.17
N VAL A 110 0.71 1.03 -16.11
CA VAL A 110 -0.48 1.74 -15.62
C VAL A 110 -0.99 2.73 -16.66
N GLN A 111 -0.11 3.41 -17.42
CA GLN A 111 -0.51 4.31 -18.51
C GLN A 111 -1.24 3.55 -19.63
N VAL A 112 -0.77 2.35 -19.99
CA VAL A 112 -1.43 1.53 -21.02
C VAL A 112 -2.87 1.19 -20.63
N ILE A 113 -3.11 0.88 -19.35
CA ILE A 113 -4.44 0.47 -18.85
C ILE A 113 -5.37 1.68 -18.64
N THR A 114 -4.86 2.75 -18.02
CA THR A 114 -5.68 3.86 -17.51
C THR A 114 -5.64 5.12 -18.39
N LYS A 115 -4.69 5.21 -19.33
CA LYS A 115 -4.37 6.42 -20.11
C LYS A 115 -3.82 7.57 -19.28
N VAL A 116 -3.47 7.36 -18.00
CA VAL A 116 -2.89 8.41 -17.16
C VAL A 116 -1.63 8.99 -17.81
N GLY A 117 -1.48 10.32 -17.79
CA GLY A 117 -0.32 11.01 -18.33
C GLY A 117 -0.18 11.02 -19.86
N THR A 118 -1.03 10.33 -20.62
CA THR A 118 -0.89 10.24 -22.09
C THR A 118 -1.63 11.34 -22.87
N GLY A 119 -2.34 12.23 -22.16
CA GLY A 119 -3.13 13.33 -22.75
C GLY A 119 -2.31 14.61 -22.89
N CYS A 120 -2.30 15.43 -21.84
CA CYS A 120 -1.56 16.70 -21.81
C CYS A 120 -0.18 16.64 -21.12
N GLY A 121 0.17 15.51 -20.49
CA GLY A 121 1.46 15.35 -19.79
C GLY A 121 1.59 16.00 -18.40
N ASN A 122 0.76 16.98 -18.04
CA ASN A 122 0.91 17.77 -16.80
C ASN A 122 0.90 16.96 -15.50
N CYS A 123 0.30 15.77 -15.50
CA CYS A 123 0.16 14.92 -14.32
C CYS A 123 1.17 13.76 -14.29
N VAL A 124 2.12 13.69 -15.23
CA VAL A 124 3.03 12.54 -15.37
C VAL A 124 3.91 12.36 -14.13
N GLU A 125 4.61 13.40 -13.70
CA GLU A 125 5.56 13.27 -12.58
C GLU A 125 4.86 12.99 -11.24
N SER A 126 3.72 13.64 -10.98
CA SER A 126 2.94 13.36 -9.77
C SER A 126 2.36 11.94 -9.76
N ASN A 127 1.88 11.44 -10.90
CA ASN A 127 1.36 10.08 -11.00
C ASN A 127 2.46 9.02 -11.00
N LYS A 128 3.67 9.30 -11.49
CA LYS A 128 4.83 8.39 -11.34
C LYS A 128 5.14 8.13 -9.87
N GLU A 129 5.22 9.19 -9.09
CA GLU A 129 5.49 9.07 -7.64
C GLU A 129 4.34 8.38 -6.91
N LEU A 130 3.10 8.71 -7.24
CA LEU A 130 1.93 8.02 -6.67
C LEU A 130 1.91 6.53 -7.03
N VAL A 131 2.18 6.15 -8.30
CA VAL A 131 2.26 4.74 -8.70
C VAL A 131 3.37 4.02 -7.95
N LYS A 132 4.54 4.65 -7.76
CA LYS A 132 5.63 4.09 -6.96
C LYS A 132 5.20 3.82 -5.51
N GLN A 133 4.44 4.75 -4.91
CA GLN A 133 3.89 4.57 -3.57
C GLN A 133 2.87 3.42 -3.53
N LEU A 134 1.95 3.36 -4.50
CA LEU A 134 0.95 2.29 -4.59
C LEU A 134 1.57 0.92 -4.83
N LEU A 135 2.70 0.84 -5.55
CA LEU A 135 3.46 -0.39 -5.77
C LEU A 135 4.24 -0.86 -4.53
N ALA A 136 4.51 0.04 -3.58
CA ALA A 136 5.23 -0.26 -2.34
C ALA A 136 4.30 -0.66 -1.17
N ARG A 137 2.98 -0.68 -1.41
CA ARG A 137 1.96 -1.19 -0.49
C ARG A 137 1.98 -2.72 -0.46
#